data_AF-A0A6J1RJM3-F1
#
_entry.id   AF-A0A6J1RJM3-F1
#
_cell.length_a   1.000
_cell.length_b   1.000
_cell.length_c   1.000
_cell.angle_alpha   90.00
_cell.angle_beta   90.00
_cell.angle_gamma   90.00
#
_symmetry.space_group_name_H-M   'P 1'
#
loop_
_entity.id
_entity.type
_entity.pdbx_description
1 polymer ?
#
loop_
_entity_poly.entity_id
_entity_poly.type
_entity_poly.pdbx_seq_one_letter_code
_entity_poly.pdbx_strand_id
1 'polypeptide(L)'
;MKPYTGRNLNEEQKICNYRFSRARRTVESAFGIFSNRWRIFRQSICMLPKTADLMTTASLCLHNFVMVEEERCKLKLYSTTEFLENDTNNQEMQWLSSSENLCYNETVSSASKQRDTLCKYFISPEGEVPWQYDYVQRGTYGENI
;
A
#
# COMPACT_ATOMS: atom_id res chain seq x y z
N MET A 1 5.15 -7.47 -4.13
CA MET A 1 5.28 -8.94 -3.99
C MET A 1 4.52 -9.63 -5.11
N LYS A 2 5.06 -10.70 -5.70
CA LYS A 2 4.33 -11.48 -6.73
C LYS A 2 3.26 -12.35 -6.05
N PRO A 3 1.98 -12.28 -6.46
CA PRO A 3 0.94 -13.12 -5.88
C PRO A 3 1.16 -14.61 -6.21
N TYR A 4 0.54 -15.50 -5.44
CA TYR A 4 0.40 -16.90 -5.82
C TYR A 4 -0.41 -17.02 -7.10
N THR A 5 0.07 -17.86 -8.01
CA THR A 5 -0.53 -18.10 -9.33
C THR A 5 -1.21 -19.46 -9.34
N GLY A 6 -2.37 -19.56 -10.01
CA GLY A 6 -3.12 -20.81 -10.13
C GLY A 6 -4.62 -20.57 -9.96
N ARG A 7 -5.46 -21.49 -10.45
CA ARG A 7 -6.91 -21.42 -10.29
C ARG A 7 -7.39 -21.99 -8.94
N ASN A 8 -6.70 -23.04 -8.45
CA ASN A 8 -7.04 -23.73 -7.20
C ASN A 8 -6.09 -23.28 -6.08
N LEU A 9 -6.24 -22.03 -5.64
CA LEU A 9 -5.47 -21.51 -4.50
C LEU A 9 -6.11 -21.95 -3.18
N ASN A 10 -5.27 -22.34 -2.23
CA ASN A 10 -5.72 -22.62 -0.86
C ASN A 10 -6.22 -21.33 -0.21
N GLU A 11 -7.05 -21.43 0.84
CA GLU A 11 -7.61 -20.27 1.55
C GLU A 11 -6.50 -19.33 2.04
N GLU A 12 -5.44 -19.87 2.63
CA GLU A 12 -4.23 -19.16 3.04
C GLU A 12 -3.58 -18.33 1.91
N GLN A 13 -3.47 -18.93 0.71
CA GLN A 13 -2.90 -18.25 -0.45
C GLN A 13 -3.83 -17.16 -0.98
N LYS A 14 -5.15 -17.37 -0.91
CA LYS A 14 -6.15 -16.35 -1.27
C LYS A 14 -6.07 -15.16 -0.31
N ILE A 15 -5.97 -15.42 0.99
CA ILE A 15 -5.77 -14.41 2.04
C ILE A 15 -4.51 -13.58 1.74
N CYS A 16 -3.38 -14.25 1.49
CA CYS A 16 -2.14 -13.56 1.13
C CYS A 16 -2.27 -12.67 -0.10
N ASN A 17 -2.83 -13.22 -1.19
CA ASN A 17 -3.04 -12.48 -2.43
C ASN A 17 -3.94 -11.25 -2.21
N TYR A 18 -4.96 -11.40 -1.37
CA TYR A 18 -5.82 -10.30 -0.98
C TYR A 18 -5.06 -9.23 -0.20
N ARG A 19 -4.25 -9.60 0.80
CA ARG A 19 -3.42 -8.65 1.55
C ARG A 19 -2.42 -7.92 0.66
N PHE A 20 -1.75 -8.62 -0.25
CA PHE A 20 -0.86 -7.99 -1.22
C PHE A 20 -1.61 -7.02 -2.15
N SER A 21 -2.80 -7.39 -2.60
CA SER A 21 -3.65 -6.52 -3.41
C SER A 21 -4.08 -5.26 -2.65
N ARG A 22 -4.46 -5.40 -1.37
CA ARG A 22 -4.78 -4.25 -0.50
C ARG A 22 -3.57 -3.33 -0.32
N ALA A 23 -2.41 -3.89 0.01
CA ALA A 23 -1.18 -3.11 0.16
C ALA A 23 -0.81 -2.36 -1.13
N ARG A 24 -0.91 -3.03 -2.29
CA ARG A 24 -0.70 -2.40 -3.60
C ARG A 24 -1.68 -1.25 -3.83
N ARG A 25 -2.97 -1.48 -3.57
CA ARG A 25 -4.01 -0.44 -3.72
C ARG A 25 -3.72 0.79 -2.86
N THR A 26 -3.27 0.61 -1.62
CA THR A 26 -2.86 1.72 -0.75
C THR A 26 -1.71 2.53 -1.35
N VAL A 27 -0.65 1.84 -1.82
CA VAL A 27 0.50 2.49 -2.44
C VAL A 27 0.09 3.21 -3.73
N GLU A 28 -0.67 2.55 -4.62
CA GLU A 28 -1.15 3.14 -5.87
C GLU A 28 -2.04 4.37 -5.63
N SER A 29 -2.91 4.33 -4.61
CA SER A 29 -3.73 5.47 -4.22
C SER A 29 -2.88 6.66 -3.78
N ALA A 30 -1.86 6.43 -2.96
CA ALA A 30 -0.95 7.49 -2.51
C ALA A 30 -0.17 8.11 -3.67
N PHE A 31 0.41 7.27 -4.55
CA PHE A 31 1.09 7.76 -5.74
C PHE A 31 0.14 8.38 -6.78
N GLY A 32 -1.14 8.02 -6.78
CA GLY A 32 -2.19 8.69 -7.55
C GLY A 32 -2.36 10.15 -7.12
N ILE A 33 -2.37 10.42 -5.82
CA ILE A 33 -2.37 11.79 -5.29
C ILE A 33 -1.08 12.50 -5.72
N PHE A 34 0.08 11.87 -5.54
CA PHE A 34 1.38 12.48 -5.85
C PHE A 34 1.56 12.79 -7.33
N SER A 35 1.11 11.91 -8.23
CA SER A 35 1.18 12.14 -9.68
C SER A 35 0.22 13.22 -10.17
N ASN A 36 -0.94 13.39 -9.51
CA ASN A 36 -1.82 14.51 -9.82
C ASN A 36 -1.16 15.84 -9.40
N ARG A 37 -0.54 15.87 -8.20
CA ARG A 37 0.01 17.09 -7.58
C ARG A 37 1.37 17.50 -8.13
N TRP A 38 2.27 16.55 -8.35
CA TRP A 38 3.65 16.85 -8.73
C TRP A 38 4.04 16.12 -10.01
N ARG A 39 4.51 16.92 -10.97
CA ARG A 39 4.88 16.47 -12.32
C ARG A 39 5.90 15.33 -12.31
N ILE A 40 6.78 15.28 -11.31
CA ILE A 40 7.86 14.29 -11.23
C ILE A 40 7.35 12.84 -11.09
N PHE A 41 6.16 12.63 -10.53
CA PHE A 41 5.55 11.30 -10.42
C PHE A 41 4.64 10.94 -11.61
N ARG A 42 4.48 11.82 -12.61
CA ARG A 42 3.69 11.52 -13.82
C ARG A 42 4.43 10.62 -14.81
N GLN A 43 5.73 10.48 -14.65
CA GLN A 43 6.59 9.68 -15.51
C GLN A 43 7.35 8.65 -14.68
N SER A 44 7.86 7.62 -15.34
CA SER A 44 8.75 6.64 -14.71
C SER A 44 9.94 7.33 -14.07
N ILE A 45 10.22 7.00 -12.81
CA ILE A 45 11.33 7.57 -12.05
C ILE A 45 12.63 6.93 -12.54
N CYS A 46 13.36 7.62 -13.40
CA CYS A 46 14.67 7.19 -13.89
C CYS A 46 15.80 7.65 -12.95
N MET A 47 15.77 7.20 -11.69
CA MET A 47 16.75 7.56 -10.66
C MET A 47 17.21 6.35 -9.85
N LEU A 48 18.31 6.49 -9.10
CA LEU A 48 18.74 5.48 -8.15
C LEU A 48 17.69 5.29 -7.05
N PRO A 49 17.51 4.08 -6.49
CA PRO A 49 16.52 3.82 -5.44
C PRO A 49 16.61 4.80 -4.27
N LYS A 50 17.83 5.06 -3.77
CA LYS A 50 18.07 6.03 -2.69
C LYS A 50 17.55 7.43 -3.02
N THR A 51 17.72 7.89 -4.25
CA THR A 51 17.24 9.20 -4.70
C THR A 51 15.73 9.21 -4.85
N ALA A 52 15.13 8.12 -5.34
CA ALA A 52 13.69 7.96 -5.44
C ALA A 52 13.03 7.97 -4.03
N ASP A 53 13.67 7.34 -3.04
CA ASP A 53 13.24 7.36 -1.65
C ASP A 53 13.27 8.79 -1.10
N LEU A 54 14.41 9.50 -1.22
CA LEU A 54 14.53 10.90 -0.79
C LEU A 54 13.47 11.80 -1.43
N MET A 55 13.27 11.67 -2.74
CA MET A 55 12.27 12.44 -3.47
C MET A 55 10.86 12.16 -2.94
N THR A 56 10.51 10.88 -2.75
CA THR A 56 9.20 10.47 -2.24
C THR A 56 8.96 11.01 -0.82
N THR A 57 9.97 10.95 0.04
CA THR A 57 9.89 11.49 1.41
C THR A 57 9.78 13.01 1.42
N ALA A 58 10.60 13.73 0.65
CA ALA A 58 10.54 15.19 0.56
C ALA A 58 9.17 15.66 0.05
N SER A 59 8.65 14.96 -0.95
CA SER A 59 7.29 15.11 -1.44
C SER A 59 6.26 14.93 -0.33
N LEU A 60 6.28 13.80 0.40
CA LEU A 60 5.37 13.56 1.52
C LEU A 60 5.41 14.71 2.55
N CYS A 61 6.61 15.15 2.95
CA CYS A 61 6.77 16.27 3.87
C CYS A 61 6.13 17.55 3.32
N LEU A 62 6.34 17.86 2.05
CA LEU A 62 5.74 19.04 1.41
C LEU A 62 4.22 18.93 1.31
N HIS A 63 3.68 17.74 0.98
CA HIS A 63 2.23 17.53 0.96
C HIS A 63 1.62 17.80 2.32
N ASN A 64 2.19 17.21 3.38
CA ASN A 64 1.71 17.42 4.74
C ASN A 64 1.80 18.89 5.16
N PHE A 65 2.91 19.56 4.83
CA PHE A 65 3.07 21.00 5.10
C PHE A 65 1.98 21.83 4.41
N VAL A 66 1.75 21.62 3.11
CA VAL A 66 0.74 22.39 2.38
C VAL A 66 -0.67 22.11 2.92
N MET A 67 -1.00 20.86 3.24
CA MET A 67 -2.29 20.51 3.85
C MET A 67 -2.53 21.26 5.18
N VAL A 68 -1.52 21.34 6.04
CA VAL A 68 -1.60 22.09 7.31
C VAL A 68 -1.76 23.59 7.05
N GLU A 69 -1.03 24.15 6.09
CA GLU A 69 -1.12 25.56 5.74
C GLU A 69 -2.47 25.94 5.12
N GLU A 70 -3.08 25.05 4.33
CA GLU A 70 -4.44 25.24 3.81
C GLU A 70 -5.48 25.32 4.92
N GLU A 71 -5.38 24.42 5.91
CA GLU A 71 -6.26 24.41 7.06
C GLU A 71 -6.11 25.70 7.88
N ARG A 72 -4.86 26.14 8.09
CA ARG A 72 -4.53 27.40 8.78
C ARG A 72 -5.10 28.62 8.07
N CYS A 73 -4.95 28.67 6.74
CA CYS A 73 -5.36 29.81 5.92
C CYS A 73 -6.85 29.75 5.52
N LYS A 74 -7.54 28.63 5.76
CA LYS A 74 -8.92 28.34 5.30
C LYS A 74 -9.11 28.50 3.79
N LEU A 75 -8.03 28.36 3.03
CA LEU A 75 -8.02 28.43 1.57
C LEU A 75 -7.69 27.04 1.04
N LYS A 76 -8.67 26.42 0.38
CA LYS A 76 -8.49 25.12 -0.28
C LYS A 76 -8.19 25.36 -1.76
N LEU A 77 -6.91 25.31 -2.13
CA LEU A 77 -6.39 25.45 -3.50
C LEU A 77 -5.60 24.20 -3.95
N TYR A 78 -4.81 23.65 -3.04
CA TYR A 78 -4.04 22.42 -3.15
C TYR A 78 -4.89 21.17 -2.88
N SER A 79 -5.90 21.17 -2.00
CA SER A 79 -6.76 20.00 -1.78
C SER A 79 -7.88 19.85 -2.82
N THR A 80 -8.40 20.95 -3.36
CA THR A 80 -9.67 21.02 -4.11
C THR A 80 -9.61 20.69 -5.60
N THR A 81 -8.44 20.39 -6.19
CA THR A 81 -8.46 19.89 -7.58
C THR A 81 -8.93 18.43 -7.60
N GLU A 82 -10.23 18.25 -7.80
CA GLU A 82 -10.93 17.01 -8.23
C GLU A 82 -10.39 15.71 -7.62
N PHE A 83 -10.47 15.59 -6.29
CA PHE A 83 -10.71 14.29 -5.68
C PHE A 83 -11.97 14.41 -4.83
N LEU A 84 -13.00 13.71 -5.29
CA LEU A 84 -14.29 13.51 -4.66
C LEU A 84 -14.12 13.32 -3.15
N GLU A 85 -14.85 14.13 -2.40
CA GLU A 85 -15.15 13.91 -0.99
C GLU A 85 -15.71 12.49 -0.84
N ASN A 86 -14.99 11.63 -0.11
CA ASN A 86 -15.58 10.60 0.73
C ASN A 86 -14.56 10.10 1.76
N ASP A 87 -14.91 10.34 3.02
CA ASP A 87 -14.45 9.70 4.25
C ASP A 87 -12.95 9.75 4.59
N THR A 88 -12.51 10.91 5.08
CA THR A 88 -11.35 11.02 5.99
C THR A 88 -11.77 10.71 7.42
N ASN A 89 -11.76 9.43 7.78
CA ASN A 89 -11.48 9.05 9.16
C ASN A 89 -10.00 9.31 9.42
N ASN A 90 -9.72 10.38 10.15
CA ASN A 90 -8.43 10.67 10.75
C ASN A 90 -7.95 9.46 11.55
N GLN A 91 -6.96 8.74 11.03
CA GLN A 91 -6.07 7.94 11.85
C GLN A 91 -4.64 8.42 11.62
N GLU A 92 -4.08 9.00 12.69
CA GLU A 92 -2.66 9.33 12.82
C GLU A 92 -1.80 8.15 12.35
N MET A 93 -0.97 8.41 11.33
CA MET A 93 -0.05 7.43 10.78
C MET A 93 1.21 7.32 11.65
N GLN A 94 1.10 6.58 12.75
CA GLN A 94 2.21 6.11 13.55
C GLN A 94 2.84 4.85 12.91
N TRP A 95 3.56 4.98 11.79
CA TRP A 95 4.29 3.83 11.20
C TRP A 95 5.63 4.15 10.54
N LEU A 96 6.24 5.30 10.82
CA LEU A 96 7.62 5.57 10.39
C LEU A 96 8.62 5.20 11.48
N SER A 97 8.76 3.89 11.73
CA SER A 97 9.97 3.34 12.33
C SER A 97 10.81 2.80 11.17
N SER A 98 11.75 3.61 10.71
CA SER A 98 12.74 3.23 9.70
C SER A 98 13.45 1.94 10.13
N SER A 99 13.27 0.87 9.38
CA SER A 99 14.12 -0.31 9.49
C SER A 99 15.13 -0.27 8.36
N GLU A 100 16.40 -0.12 8.75
CA GLU A 100 17.55 -0.08 7.86
C GLU A 100 17.77 -1.42 7.14
N ASN A 101 18.43 -1.29 5.97
CA ASN A 101 19.16 -2.32 5.22
C ASN A 101 18.34 -3.37 4.45
N LEU A 102 18.03 -3.05 3.19
CA LEU A 102 17.80 -4.07 2.16
C LEU A 102 19.03 -4.16 1.24
N CYS A 103 19.92 -5.09 1.57
CA CYS A 103 21.00 -5.52 0.70
C CYS A 103 20.40 -6.38 -0.43
N TYR A 104 20.69 -5.98 -1.67
CA TYR A 104 20.13 -6.56 -2.89
C TYR A 104 21.10 -7.63 -3.39
N ASN A 105 20.67 -8.90 -3.40
CA ASN A 105 21.19 -9.98 -4.25
C ASN A 105 20.36 -11.24 -4.03
N GLU A 106 19.17 -11.30 -4.62
CA GLU A 106 18.26 -12.40 -4.33
C GLU A 106 17.71 -13.06 -5.60
N THR A 107 18.12 -14.33 -5.80
CA THR A 107 17.65 -15.23 -6.85
C THR A 107 16.15 -15.51 -6.69
N VAL A 108 15.46 -15.95 -7.74
CA VAL A 108 14.01 -16.22 -7.75
C VAL A 108 13.51 -17.08 -6.55
N SER A 109 14.37 -17.98 -6.04
CA SER A 109 14.08 -18.80 -4.86
C SER A 109 13.81 -17.98 -3.61
N SER A 110 14.55 -16.90 -3.42
CA SER A 110 14.50 -16.09 -2.21
C SER A 110 13.31 -15.14 -2.15
N ALA A 111 12.90 -14.54 -3.27
CA ALA A 111 11.65 -13.79 -3.37
C ALA A 111 10.43 -14.66 -3.07
N SER A 112 10.47 -15.94 -3.45
CA SER A 112 9.42 -16.91 -3.11
C SER A 112 9.40 -17.20 -1.61
N LYS A 113 10.58 -17.37 -0.99
CA LYS A 113 10.71 -17.51 0.46
C LYS A 113 10.19 -16.29 1.20
N GLN A 114 10.51 -15.07 0.77
CA GLN A 114 9.98 -13.84 1.37
C GLN A 114 8.45 -13.79 1.34
N ARG A 115 7.85 -14.11 0.19
CA ARG A 115 6.38 -14.21 0.06
C ARG A 115 5.81 -15.22 1.06
N ASP A 116 6.39 -16.41 1.10
CA ASP A 116 5.88 -17.49 1.94
C ASP A 116 6.07 -17.17 3.44
N THR A 117 7.15 -16.48 3.82
CA THR A 117 7.36 -15.96 5.18
C THR A 117 6.30 -14.93 5.57
N LEU A 118 6.03 -13.94 4.70
CA LEU A 118 4.96 -12.96 4.95
C LEU A 118 3.60 -13.64 5.06
N CYS A 119 3.36 -14.67 4.25
CA CYS A 119 2.13 -15.42 4.30
C CYS A 119 1.91 -16.17 5.60
N LYS A 120 2.93 -16.86 6.09
CA LYS A 120 2.89 -17.50 7.41
C LYS A 120 2.58 -16.47 8.49
N TYR A 121 3.16 -15.27 8.41
CA TYR A 121 2.83 -14.19 9.33
C TYR A 121 1.37 -13.74 9.22
N PHE A 122 0.80 -13.55 8.02
CA PHE A 122 -0.59 -13.10 7.87
C PHE A 122 -1.65 -14.07 8.40
N ILE A 123 -1.27 -15.34 8.61
CA ILE A 123 -2.14 -16.41 9.13
C ILE A 123 -1.84 -16.68 10.61
N SER A 124 -0.70 -16.20 11.12
CA SER A 124 -0.36 -16.31 12.54
C SER A 124 -1.31 -15.47 13.41
N PRO A 125 -1.53 -15.86 14.69
CA PRO A 125 -2.38 -15.10 15.62
C PRO A 125 -1.98 -13.61 15.76
N GLU A 126 -0.70 -13.30 15.57
CA GLU A 126 -0.17 -11.94 15.67
C GLU A 126 -0.45 -11.09 14.42
N GLY A 127 -0.52 -11.75 13.26
CA GLY A 127 -0.68 -11.07 11.97
C GLY A 127 -2.09 -11.16 11.40
N GLU A 128 -2.95 -12.06 11.90
CA GLU A 128 -4.31 -12.26 11.41
C GLU A 128 -5.21 -11.05 11.65
N VAL A 129 -6.16 -10.82 10.74
CA VAL A 129 -7.09 -9.70 10.83
C VAL A 129 -8.50 -10.18 10.48
N PRO A 130 -9.55 -9.80 11.23
CA PRO A 130 -10.88 -10.38 11.04
C PRO A 130 -11.44 -10.22 9.63
N TRP A 131 -11.19 -9.07 8.99
CA TRP A 131 -11.72 -8.76 7.65
C TRP A 131 -11.11 -9.60 6.52
N GLN A 132 -10.02 -10.33 6.76
CA GLN A 132 -9.37 -11.11 5.70
C GLN A 132 -10.19 -12.34 5.29
N TYR A 133 -10.84 -12.99 6.27
CA TYR A 133 -11.60 -14.22 6.05
C TYR A 133 -12.91 -13.91 5.34
N ASP A 134 -13.60 -12.87 5.80
CA ASP A 134 -14.84 -12.39 5.19
C ASP A 134 -14.62 -12.07 3.70
N TYR A 135 -13.56 -11.36 3.33
CA TYR A 135 -13.28 -11.07 1.92
C TYR A 135 -13.08 -12.34 1.06
N VAL A 136 -12.39 -13.35 1.59
CA VAL A 136 -12.11 -14.59 0.85
C VAL A 136 -13.35 -15.49 0.76
N GLN A 137 -14.28 -15.37 1.71
CA GLN A 137 -15.49 -16.19 1.81
C GLN A 137 -16.73 -15.51 1.20
N ARG A 138 -16.68 -14.22 0.85
CA ARG A 138 -17.77 -13.40 0.27
C ARG A 138 -18.37 -13.88 -1.07
N GLY A 139 -18.07 -15.10 -1.53
CA GLY A 139 -18.65 -15.72 -2.72
C GLY A 139 -18.84 -17.23 -2.63
N THR A 140 -18.59 -17.86 -1.48
CA THR A 140 -18.71 -19.32 -1.30
C THR A 140 -20.08 -19.76 -0.77
N TYR A 141 -20.98 -18.82 -0.43
CA TYR A 141 -22.34 -19.10 0.04
C TYR A 141 -23.34 -19.44 -1.09
N GLY A 142 -22.86 -19.74 -2.29
CA GLY A 142 -23.72 -20.00 -3.47
C GLY A 142 -24.16 -21.45 -3.69
N GLU A 143 -23.75 -22.43 -2.88
CA GLU A 143 -24.04 -23.85 -3.15
C GLU A 143 -24.70 -24.63 -1.99
N ASN A 144 -25.45 -23.97 -1.11
CA ASN A 144 -26.32 -24.69 -0.16
C ASN A 144 -27.66 -23.97 0.04
N ILE A 145 -28.49 -23.95 -1.02
CA ILE A 145 -29.96 -23.85 -0.93
C ILE A 145 -30.53 -24.88 -1.91
#